data_AF-A0A671SDS6-F1
#
_entry.id   AF-A0A671SDS6-F1
#
_cell.length_a   1.000
_cell.length_b   1.000
_cell.length_c   1.000
_cell.angle_alpha   90.00
_cell.angle_beta   90.00
_cell.angle_gamma   90.00
#
_symmetry.space_group_name_H-M   'P 1'
#
loop_
_entity.id
_entity.type
_entity.pdbx_description
1 polymer ?
#
loop_
_entity_poly.entity_id
_entity_poly.type
_entity_poly.pdbx_seq_one_letter_code
_entity_poly.pdbx_strand_id
1 'polypeptide(L)'
;MSLSSLVDPYLLFNLPREKMMVEINFLCVHKKLRSKRVAPVLIREITRRVNLEGIFQAVYTAGVVLPKPVGTCRYWHRSLNPRKLIEVKFSHLSRNMTMQRTMKLYRLPEAPKTSGLRPMTVKDVPAVHRLLKEYLSLFNLVPVMSPEEVQHWLLPQENIIDTYVVENSDGKLTDLLSFYTLPSTIMNHPVHHSLKAAYSFYNVHTTTTLLDLMGDALILAKAKGFDVFNALDLMENKTFLEKLKFGIGDGNLQYYLYNWKCPSMGSEKVGLVLQ
;
A
#
# COMPACT_ATOMS: atom_id res chain seq x y z
N MET A 1 0.37 -10.74 -24.14
CA MET A 1 0.68 -9.77 -23.07
C MET A 1 2.11 -9.33 -23.29
N SER A 2 2.34 -8.06 -23.63
CA SER A 2 3.69 -7.53 -23.77
C SER A 2 4.43 -7.66 -22.44
N LEU A 3 5.71 -8.00 -22.48
CA LEU A 3 6.59 -8.13 -21.31
C LEU A 3 6.73 -6.83 -20.49
N SER A 4 6.25 -5.71 -21.02
CA SER A 4 6.32 -4.37 -20.42
C SER A 4 5.39 -4.15 -19.22
N SER A 5 4.51 -5.10 -18.88
CA SER A 5 3.53 -4.93 -17.78
C SER A 5 3.77 -5.86 -16.59
N LEU A 6 4.91 -6.55 -16.53
CA LEU A 6 5.21 -7.58 -15.51
C LEU A 6 6.53 -7.32 -14.76
N VAL A 7 7.23 -6.24 -15.09
CA VAL A 7 8.58 -5.94 -14.63
C VAL A 7 8.69 -4.43 -14.52
N ASP A 8 8.22 -3.85 -13.42
CA ASP A 8 8.65 -2.51 -13.04
C ASP A 8 10.04 -2.66 -12.39
N PRO A 9 11.10 -2.07 -12.98
CA PRO A 9 12.41 -2.06 -12.35
C PRO A 9 12.40 -1.04 -11.20
N TYR A 10 13.47 -1.00 -10.41
CA TYR A 10 13.86 0.09 -9.49
C TYR A 10 13.39 -0.03 -8.03
N LEU A 11 14.17 -0.77 -7.24
CA LEU A 11 14.07 -0.78 -5.78
C LEU A 11 15.44 -0.59 -5.11
N LEU A 12 15.59 0.50 -4.34
CA LEU A 12 16.76 0.82 -3.53
C LEU A 12 16.78 0.13 -2.18
N PHE A 13 17.99 -0.23 -1.77
CA PHE A 13 18.39 -0.35 -0.38
C PHE A 13 19.27 0.86 -0.02
N ASN A 14 19.02 1.54 1.09
CA ASN A 14 19.86 2.59 1.68
C ASN A 14 21.06 1.94 2.42
N LEU A 15 21.85 1.18 1.66
CA LEU A 15 23.30 1.00 1.81
C LEU A 15 23.92 1.81 0.65
N PRO A 16 25.21 2.20 0.66
CA PRO A 16 25.73 3.37 -0.10
C PRO A 16 25.73 3.28 -1.65
N ARG A 17 24.92 2.41 -2.27
CA ARG A 17 24.83 2.23 -3.72
C ARG A 17 23.40 1.95 -4.15
N GLU A 18 22.92 2.75 -5.09
CA GLU A 18 21.70 2.47 -5.82
C GLU A 18 21.83 1.18 -6.63
N LYS A 19 20.78 0.35 -6.62
CA LYS A 19 20.80 -0.94 -7.31
C LYS A 19 19.52 -1.15 -8.09
N MET A 20 19.70 -1.43 -9.38
CA MET A 20 18.65 -1.92 -10.25
C MET A 20 18.17 -3.30 -9.78
N MET A 21 16.89 -3.40 -9.42
CA MET A 21 16.23 -4.65 -9.04
C MET A 21 14.89 -4.76 -9.77
N VAL A 22 14.40 -5.98 -9.95
CA VAL A 22 13.02 -6.23 -10.40
C VAL A 22 12.09 -6.46 -9.22
N GLU A 23 10.89 -5.88 -9.28
CA GLU A 23 9.79 -6.27 -8.42
C GLU A 23 9.11 -7.55 -8.95
N ILE A 24 9.05 -8.61 -8.14
CA ILE A 24 8.35 -9.85 -8.50
C ILE A 24 7.03 -9.91 -7.76
N ASN A 25 5.93 -9.98 -8.51
CA ASN A 25 4.57 -10.04 -7.98
C ASN A 25 3.68 -11.04 -8.75
N PHE A 26 2.47 -11.28 -8.24
CA PHE A 26 1.40 -12.06 -8.88
C PHE A 26 1.72 -13.52 -9.25
N LEU A 27 2.64 -14.17 -8.51
CA LEU A 27 2.87 -15.60 -8.68
C LEU A 27 1.60 -16.39 -8.32
N CYS A 28 0.96 -16.97 -9.34
CA CYS A 28 -0.27 -17.74 -9.18
C CYS A 28 -0.18 -19.09 -9.90
N VAL A 29 -0.60 -20.16 -9.22
CA VAL A 29 -0.75 -21.49 -9.79
C VAL A 29 -2.19 -21.95 -9.62
N HIS A 30 -2.79 -22.40 -10.72
CA HIS A 30 -4.15 -22.94 -10.74
C HIS A 30 -4.33 -24.02 -9.67
N LYS A 31 -5.47 -24.00 -8.94
CA LYS A 31 -5.73 -24.87 -7.78
C LYS A 31 -5.42 -26.36 -8.05
N LYS A 32 -5.81 -26.85 -9.24
CA LYS A 32 -5.60 -28.26 -9.68
C LYS A 32 -4.13 -28.64 -9.94
N LEU A 33 -3.22 -27.68 -10.07
CA LEU A 33 -1.81 -27.91 -10.47
C LEU A 33 -0.80 -27.65 -9.33
N ARG A 34 -1.26 -27.24 -8.16
CA ARG A 34 -0.38 -26.85 -7.03
C ARG A 34 0.56 -27.96 -6.57
N SER A 35 0.13 -29.22 -6.66
CA SER A 35 0.94 -30.39 -6.30
C SER A 35 1.99 -30.78 -7.34
N LYS A 36 1.97 -30.20 -8.55
CA LYS A 36 2.84 -30.60 -9.68
C LYS A 36 4.16 -29.83 -9.76
N ARG A 37 4.56 -29.12 -8.69
CA ARG A 37 5.81 -28.33 -8.64
C ARG A 37 5.95 -27.32 -9.80
N VAL A 38 4.84 -26.72 -10.23
CA VAL A 38 4.84 -25.70 -11.31
C VAL A 38 5.48 -24.39 -10.86
N ALA A 39 5.24 -23.95 -9.62
CA ALA A 39 5.78 -22.68 -9.12
C ALA A 39 7.32 -22.57 -9.23
N PRO A 40 8.13 -23.58 -8.81
CA PRO A 40 9.58 -23.56 -9.04
C PRO A 40 10.01 -23.46 -10.51
N VAL A 41 9.20 -23.95 -11.46
CA VAL A 41 9.48 -23.82 -12.89
C VAL A 41 9.24 -22.37 -13.34
N LEU A 42 8.12 -21.77 -12.92
CA LEU A 42 7.79 -20.38 -13.23
C LEU A 42 8.83 -19.41 -12.65
N ILE A 43 9.23 -19.62 -11.39
CA ILE A 43 10.27 -18.81 -10.73
C ILE A 43 11.59 -18.90 -11.52
N ARG A 44 12.02 -20.11 -11.92
CA ARG A 44 13.25 -20.25 -12.72
C ARG A 44 13.17 -19.56 -14.08
N GLU A 45 12.03 -19.63 -14.75
CA GLU A 45 11.86 -18.99 -16.05
C GLU A 45 11.85 -17.46 -15.94
N ILE A 46 11.18 -16.88 -14.95
CA ILE A 46 11.23 -15.42 -14.77
C ILE A 46 12.64 -14.96 -14.36
N THR A 47 13.33 -15.70 -13.48
CA THR A 47 14.74 -15.42 -13.16
C THR A 47 15.62 -15.45 -14.42
N ARG A 48 15.43 -16.43 -15.31
CA ARG A 48 16.17 -16.50 -16.57
C ARG A 48 15.93 -15.28 -17.45
N ARG A 49 14.68 -14.84 -17.59
CA ARG A 49 14.32 -13.64 -18.40
C ARG A 49 14.91 -12.36 -17.84
N VAL A 50 14.81 -12.16 -16.52
CA VAL A 50 15.36 -10.99 -15.83
C VAL A 50 16.89 -10.95 -15.96
N ASN A 51 17.56 -12.11 -15.84
CA ASN A 51 19.02 -12.21 -16.02
C ASN A 51 19.47 -11.87 -17.46
N LEU A 52 18.65 -12.12 -18.48
CA LEU A 52 18.98 -11.75 -19.87
C LEU A 52 18.99 -10.24 -20.08
N GLU A 53 18.19 -9.50 -19.31
CA GLU A 53 18.19 -8.03 -19.29
C GLU A 53 19.33 -7.46 -18.41
N GLY A 54 20.22 -8.32 -17.89
CA GLY A 54 21.36 -7.92 -17.06
C GLY A 54 21.00 -7.57 -15.61
N ILE A 55 19.77 -7.82 -15.17
CA ILE A 55 19.32 -7.63 -13.79
C ILE A 55 19.45 -8.97 -13.07
N PHE A 56 20.10 -8.97 -11.90
CA PHE A 56 20.34 -10.20 -11.13
C PHE A 56 19.77 -10.16 -9.71
N GLN A 57 19.08 -9.07 -9.36
CA GLN A 57 18.51 -8.82 -8.05
C GLN A 57 17.00 -8.64 -8.20
N ALA A 58 16.25 -9.16 -7.23
CA ALA A 58 14.82 -8.99 -7.19
C ALA A 58 14.36 -8.70 -5.76
N VAL A 59 13.16 -8.15 -5.65
CA VAL A 59 12.47 -7.90 -4.40
C VAL A 59 11.03 -8.34 -4.55
N TYR A 60 10.51 -8.95 -3.49
CA TYR A 60 9.15 -9.48 -3.48
C TYR A 60 8.64 -9.56 -2.06
N THR A 61 7.32 -9.65 -1.94
CA THR A 61 6.65 -9.92 -0.68
C THR A 61 5.94 -11.26 -0.69
N ALA A 62 5.77 -11.83 0.50
CA ALA A 62 4.91 -12.99 0.68
C ALA A 62 4.20 -12.93 2.03
N GLY A 63 2.96 -13.43 2.06
CA GLY A 63 2.23 -13.68 3.32
C GLY A 63 2.69 -14.95 4.04
N VAL A 64 3.47 -15.81 3.37
CA VAL A 64 4.08 -17.01 3.96
C VAL A 64 5.51 -16.75 4.38
N VAL A 65 5.95 -17.40 5.45
CA VAL A 65 7.32 -17.25 5.96
C VAL A 65 8.28 -18.12 5.16
N LEU A 66 9.15 -17.47 4.37
CA LEU A 66 10.31 -18.06 3.72
C LEU A 66 11.60 -17.65 4.47
N PRO A 67 12.63 -18.51 4.56
CA PRO A 67 13.95 -18.11 5.08
C PRO A 67 14.72 -17.27 4.03
N LYS A 68 15.31 -16.09 4.32
CA LYS A 68 15.27 -15.23 5.52
C LYS A 68 14.69 -13.86 5.10
N PRO A 69 13.62 -13.35 5.74
CA PRO A 69 13.05 -12.05 5.38
C PRO A 69 13.97 -10.91 5.78
N VAL A 70 13.93 -9.82 5.02
CA VAL A 70 14.68 -8.58 5.31
C VAL A 70 13.87 -7.60 6.16
N GLY A 71 12.54 -7.68 6.09
CA GLY A 71 11.63 -6.88 6.91
C GLY A 71 10.27 -7.55 7.02
N THR A 72 9.54 -7.24 8.09
CA THR A 72 8.20 -7.77 8.36
C THR A 72 7.28 -6.60 8.67
N CYS A 73 6.20 -6.47 7.92
CA CYS A 73 5.14 -5.49 8.19
C CYS A 73 3.84 -6.23 8.50
N ARG A 74 2.98 -5.64 9.32
CA ARG A 74 1.67 -6.18 9.67
C ARG A 74 0.57 -5.38 8.99
N TYR A 75 -0.47 -6.06 8.51
CA TYR A 75 -1.67 -5.39 8.04
C TYR A 75 -2.51 -4.88 9.19
N TRP A 76 -3.11 -3.72 8.95
CA TRP A 76 -4.06 -3.07 9.83
C TRP A 76 -5.29 -2.67 9.03
N HIS A 77 -6.45 -2.74 9.67
CA HIS A 77 -7.74 -2.53 9.01
C HIS A 77 -8.57 -1.51 9.76
N ARG A 78 -9.14 -0.56 9.02
CA ARG A 78 -10.07 0.44 9.54
C ARG A 78 -11.42 0.32 8.86
N SER A 79 -12.43 -0.04 9.64
CA SER A 79 -13.80 -0.24 9.14
C SER A 79 -14.48 1.07 8.73
N LEU A 80 -14.73 1.26 7.43
CA LEU A 80 -15.48 2.40 6.90
C LEU A 80 -16.98 2.10 6.83
N ASN A 81 -17.33 0.83 6.56
CA ASN A 81 -18.69 0.30 6.55
C ASN A 81 -18.83 -0.90 7.51
N PRO A 82 -18.86 -0.69 8.84
CA PRO A 82 -18.85 -1.78 9.81
C PRO A 82 -20.01 -2.77 9.65
N ARG A 83 -21.19 -2.28 9.24
CA ARG A 83 -22.37 -3.11 9.04
C ARG A 83 -22.11 -4.18 7.97
N LYS A 84 -21.68 -3.76 6.78
CA LYS A 84 -21.35 -4.69 5.68
C LYS A 84 -20.23 -5.64 6.08
N LEU A 85 -19.16 -5.15 6.72
CA LEU A 85 -18.02 -5.98 7.12
C LEU A 85 -18.41 -7.08 8.11
N ILE A 86 -19.35 -6.82 9.01
CA ILE A 86 -19.87 -7.81 9.97
C ILE A 86 -20.82 -8.79 9.27
N GLU A 87 -21.72 -8.32 8.40
CA GLU A 87 -22.64 -9.17 7.63
C GLU A 87 -21.88 -10.20 6.78
N VAL A 88 -20.79 -9.80 6.15
CA VAL A 88 -19.96 -10.67 5.28
C VAL A 88 -18.88 -11.44 6.03
N LYS A 89 -18.86 -11.35 7.37
CA LYS A 89 -17.88 -12.01 8.26
C LYS A 89 -16.42 -11.63 7.99
N PHE A 90 -16.17 -10.45 7.40
CA PHE A 90 -14.83 -9.88 7.32
C PHE A 90 -14.35 -9.39 8.68
N SER A 91 -15.27 -8.92 9.51
CA SER A 91 -15.00 -8.51 10.90
C SER A 91 -16.06 -9.06 11.85
N HIS A 92 -15.75 -9.09 13.14
CA HIS A 92 -16.65 -9.56 14.19
C HIS A 92 -16.94 -8.45 15.20
N LEU A 93 -18.12 -8.49 15.82
CA LEU A 93 -18.42 -7.67 16.98
C LEU A 93 -17.59 -8.15 18.17
N SER A 94 -16.90 -7.22 18.83
CA SER A 94 -16.20 -7.54 20.08
C SER A 94 -17.21 -7.78 21.22
N ARG A 95 -16.73 -8.43 22.30
CA ARG A 95 -17.55 -8.67 23.49
C ARG A 95 -18.14 -7.34 23.99
N ASN A 96 -19.44 -7.33 24.31
CA ASN A 96 -20.20 -6.17 24.80
C ASN A 96 -20.41 -5.02 23.79
N MET A 97 -20.11 -5.22 22.50
CA MET A 97 -20.42 -4.25 21.44
C MET A 97 -21.70 -4.63 20.69
N THR A 98 -22.56 -3.63 20.47
CA THR A 98 -23.72 -3.74 19.58
C THR A 98 -23.38 -3.14 18.21
N MET A 99 -24.11 -3.51 17.16
CA MET A 99 -23.94 -2.93 15.82
C MET A 99 -23.98 -1.40 15.85
N GLN A 100 -24.94 -0.81 16.57
CA GLN A 100 -25.07 0.65 16.71
C GLN A 100 -23.86 1.28 17.40
N ARG A 101 -23.33 0.66 18.48
CA ARG A 101 -22.12 1.15 19.16
C ARG A 101 -20.90 1.08 18.24
N THR A 102 -20.76 0.02 17.46
CA THR A 102 -19.67 -0.15 16.49
C THR A 102 -19.75 0.89 15.37
N MET A 103 -20.95 1.15 14.83
CA MET A 103 -21.16 2.21 13.84
C MET A 103 -20.82 3.59 14.41
N LYS A 104 -21.23 3.88 15.66
CA LYS A 104 -20.89 5.13 16.35
C LYS A 104 -19.39 5.28 16.60
N LEU A 105 -18.73 4.20 17.03
CA LEU A 105 -17.29 4.17 17.28
C LEU A 105 -16.49 4.52 16.02
N TYR A 106 -16.91 3.99 14.87
CA TYR A 106 -16.21 4.13 13.61
C TYR A 106 -16.71 5.28 12.73
N ARG A 107 -17.66 6.08 13.22
CA ARG A 107 -18.18 7.26 12.51
C ARG A 107 -17.03 8.23 12.17
N LEU A 108 -17.08 8.74 10.95
CA LEU A 108 -16.18 9.76 10.41
C LEU A 108 -17.00 11.00 10.04
N PRO A 109 -16.38 12.19 10.02
CA PRO A 109 -16.97 13.41 9.45
C PRO A 109 -17.36 13.25 7.97
N GLU A 110 -18.13 14.21 7.47
CA GLU A 110 -18.60 14.23 6.06
C GLU A 110 -17.61 14.91 5.12
N ALA A 111 -16.84 15.88 5.61
CA ALA A 111 -15.85 16.62 4.83
C ALA A 111 -14.45 16.54 5.46
N PRO A 112 -13.38 16.52 4.64
CA PRO A 112 -12.01 16.66 5.12
C PRO A 112 -11.79 17.96 5.89
N LYS A 113 -10.81 17.98 6.79
CA LYS A 113 -10.49 19.14 7.64
C LYS A 113 -9.31 19.95 7.10
N THR A 114 -8.40 19.33 6.37
CA THR A 114 -7.17 19.99 5.91
C THR A 114 -7.51 20.99 4.81
N SER A 115 -7.16 22.25 5.05
CA SER A 115 -7.32 23.33 4.06
C SER A 115 -6.37 23.13 2.89
N GLY A 116 -6.82 23.40 1.67
CA GLY A 116 -6.00 23.24 0.45
C GLY A 116 -5.88 21.79 -0.05
N LEU A 117 -6.56 20.83 0.60
CA LEU A 117 -6.62 19.45 0.13
C LEU A 117 -7.41 19.35 -1.18
N ARG A 118 -6.76 18.91 -2.25
CA ARG A 118 -7.38 18.73 -3.58
C ARG A 118 -6.79 17.52 -4.32
N PRO A 119 -7.49 16.98 -5.33
CA PRO A 119 -6.93 15.93 -6.18
C PRO A 119 -5.62 16.38 -6.86
N MET A 120 -4.68 15.44 -6.99
CA MET A 120 -3.44 15.65 -7.72
C MET A 120 -3.70 15.82 -9.22
N THR A 121 -2.97 16.72 -9.86
CA THR A 121 -3.01 16.95 -11.31
C THR A 121 -1.62 16.74 -11.94
N VAL A 122 -1.56 16.71 -13.27
CA VAL A 122 -0.29 16.54 -14.01
C VAL A 122 0.72 17.65 -13.69
N LYS A 123 0.24 18.87 -13.39
CA LYS A 123 1.11 20.01 -13.04
C LYS A 123 1.84 19.82 -11.70
N ASP A 124 1.28 18.98 -10.83
CA ASP A 124 1.81 18.74 -9.49
C ASP A 124 2.95 17.70 -9.50
N VAL A 125 3.11 16.92 -10.58
CA VAL A 125 4.07 15.81 -10.68
C VAL A 125 5.50 16.20 -10.27
N PRO A 126 6.10 17.31 -10.75
CA PRO A 126 7.47 17.66 -10.36
C PRO A 126 7.59 17.98 -8.86
N ALA A 127 6.59 18.62 -8.27
CA ALA A 127 6.58 18.96 -6.85
C ALA A 127 6.37 17.72 -5.98
N VAL A 128 5.46 16.82 -6.37
CA VAL A 128 5.22 15.54 -5.72
C VAL A 128 6.45 14.63 -5.79
N HIS A 129 7.13 14.58 -6.94
CA HIS A 129 8.36 13.82 -7.11
C HIS A 129 9.44 14.25 -6.12
N ARG A 130 9.67 15.56 -5.98
CA ARG A 130 10.62 16.10 -5.01
C ARG A 130 10.23 15.74 -3.57
N LEU A 131 8.98 15.99 -3.19
CA LEU A 131 8.48 15.70 -1.84
C LEU A 131 8.64 14.21 -1.49
N LEU A 132 8.27 13.33 -2.42
CA LEU A 132 8.35 11.89 -2.24
C LEU A 132 9.80 11.43 -2.13
N LYS A 133 10.70 11.95 -2.98
CA LYS A 133 12.13 11.64 -2.93
C LYS A 133 12.77 12.04 -1.60
N GLU A 134 12.47 13.26 -1.13
CA GLU A 134 12.96 13.76 0.17
C GLU A 134 12.45 12.89 1.32
N TYR A 135 11.16 12.56 1.32
CA TYR A 135 10.54 11.71 2.34
C TYR A 135 11.12 10.29 2.36
N LEU A 136 11.22 9.66 1.18
CA LEU A 136 11.71 8.28 1.08
C LEU A 136 13.19 8.15 1.46
N SER A 137 13.97 9.23 1.40
CA SER A 137 15.38 9.22 1.83
C SER A 137 15.58 8.87 3.31
N LEU A 138 14.52 8.96 4.14
CA LEU A 138 14.53 8.63 5.57
C LEU A 138 14.54 7.12 5.87
N PHE A 139 14.26 6.28 4.87
CA PHE A 139 14.08 4.83 5.04
C PHE A 139 15.19 4.00 4.36
N ASN A 140 15.21 2.70 4.64
CA ASN A 140 16.27 1.80 4.20
C ASN A 140 15.91 0.96 2.97
N LEU A 141 14.64 0.68 2.70
CA LEU A 141 14.20 -0.05 1.51
C LEU A 141 13.13 0.78 0.81
N VAL A 142 13.46 1.43 -0.30
CA VAL A 142 12.59 2.41 -0.97
C VAL A 142 12.71 2.32 -2.48
N PRO A 143 11.66 2.59 -3.26
CA PRO A 143 11.82 2.81 -4.69
C PRO A 143 12.47 4.16 -4.96
N VAL A 144 13.32 4.25 -5.99
CA VAL A 144 13.66 5.53 -6.62
C VAL A 144 12.83 5.66 -7.86
N MET A 145 11.94 6.65 -7.85
CA MET A 145 11.07 6.94 -8.97
C MET A 145 11.60 8.13 -9.75
N SER A 146 11.47 8.05 -11.07
CA SER A 146 11.49 9.14 -12.02
C SER A 146 10.18 9.95 -11.95
N PRO A 147 10.14 11.18 -12.50
CA PRO A 147 8.90 11.93 -12.63
C PRO A 147 7.81 11.17 -13.40
N GLU A 148 8.19 10.40 -14.42
CA GLU A 148 7.30 9.59 -15.23
C GLU A 148 6.66 8.46 -14.41
N GLU A 149 7.43 7.81 -13.55
CA GLU A 149 6.94 6.77 -12.63
C GLU A 149 6.05 7.37 -11.54
N VAL A 150 6.41 8.53 -10.99
CA VAL A 150 5.53 9.26 -10.06
C VAL A 150 4.20 9.57 -10.72
N GLN A 151 4.21 10.03 -11.98
CA GLN A 151 2.98 10.25 -12.72
C GLN A 151 2.21 8.94 -12.94
N HIS A 152 2.88 7.86 -13.32
CA HIS A 152 2.24 6.57 -13.56
C HIS A 152 1.54 6.01 -12.31
N TRP A 153 2.23 6.05 -11.17
CA TRP A 153 1.75 5.44 -9.93
C TRP A 153 0.82 6.32 -9.11
N LEU A 154 0.95 7.64 -9.18
CA LEU A 154 0.24 8.57 -8.28
C LEU A 154 -0.79 9.45 -8.98
N LEU A 155 -0.80 9.59 -10.30
CA LEU A 155 -1.85 10.38 -10.94
C LEU A 155 -3.22 9.70 -10.75
N PRO A 156 -4.24 10.40 -10.21
CA PRO A 156 -5.51 9.77 -9.87
C PRO A 156 -6.18 9.10 -11.06
N GLN A 157 -6.61 7.85 -10.86
CA GLN A 157 -7.36 7.05 -11.83
C GLN A 157 -8.53 6.38 -11.14
N GLU A 158 -9.73 6.60 -11.68
CA GLU A 158 -10.96 6.11 -11.07
C GLU A 158 -10.92 4.59 -10.87
N ASN A 159 -11.24 4.13 -9.66
CA ASN A 159 -11.22 2.72 -9.26
C ASN A 159 -9.85 2.04 -9.32
N ILE A 160 -8.75 2.80 -9.44
CA ILE A 160 -7.38 2.28 -9.41
C ILE A 160 -6.59 2.95 -8.28
N ILE A 161 -6.30 4.25 -8.40
CA ILE A 161 -5.52 5.01 -7.43
C ILE A 161 -6.16 6.37 -7.17
N ASP A 162 -6.25 6.73 -5.90
CA ASP A 162 -6.73 8.02 -5.44
C ASP A 162 -5.57 8.77 -4.76
N THR A 163 -5.23 9.94 -5.29
CA THR A 163 -4.13 10.76 -4.77
C THR A 163 -4.57 12.21 -4.62
N TYR A 164 -4.25 12.78 -3.46
CA TYR A 164 -4.56 14.16 -3.11
C TYR A 164 -3.32 14.85 -2.60
N VAL A 165 -3.23 16.14 -2.89
CA VAL A 165 -2.15 17.03 -2.46
C VAL A 165 -2.73 18.13 -1.60
N VAL A 166 -1.92 18.64 -0.69
CA VAL A 166 -2.24 19.82 0.11
C VAL A 166 -1.42 20.99 -0.40
N GLU A 167 -2.11 22.05 -0.81
CA GLU A 167 -1.52 23.29 -1.27
C GLU A 167 -1.67 24.36 -0.18
N ASN A 168 -0.56 25.00 0.19
CA ASN A 168 -0.58 26.08 1.17
C ASN A 168 -1.12 27.40 0.55
N SER A 169 -1.25 28.45 1.37
CA SER A 169 -1.69 29.78 0.90
C SER A 169 -0.81 30.40 -0.17
N ASP A 170 0.45 29.97 -0.27
CA ASP A 170 1.45 30.50 -1.20
C ASP A 170 1.49 29.71 -2.53
N GLY A 171 0.61 28.72 -2.70
CA GLY A 171 0.55 27.88 -3.89
C GLY A 171 1.61 26.77 -3.94
N LYS A 172 2.28 26.47 -2.82
CA LYS A 172 3.28 25.42 -2.69
C LYS A 172 2.64 24.15 -2.12
N LEU A 173 2.94 23.01 -2.74
CA LEU A 173 2.56 21.71 -2.21
C LEU A 173 3.39 21.35 -0.98
N THR A 174 2.71 20.96 0.09
CA THR A 174 3.30 20.59 1.38
C THR A 174 3.17 19.12 1.68
N ASP A 175 2.00 18.54 1.41
CA ASP A 175 1.65 17.20 1.83
C ASP A 175 1.02 16.40 0.67
N LEU A 176 1.12 15.07 0.74
CA LEU A 176 0.61 14.11 -0.23
C LEU A 176 -0.07 12.97 0.54
N LEU A 177 -1.25 12.55 0.10
CA LEU A 177 -1.83 11.28 0.53
C LEU A 177 -2.29 10.47 -0.67
N SER A 178 -2.14 9.15 -0.61
CA SER A 178 -2.59 8.26 -1.68
C SER A 178 -3.04 6.89 -1.17
N PHE A 179 -4.03 6.32 -1.87
CA PHE A 179 -4.51 4.97 -1.62
C PHE A 179 -5.05 4.33 -2.90
N TYR A 180 -4.80 3.04 -3.09
CA TYR A 180 -5.28 2.29 -4.25
C TYR A 180 -6.49 1.41 -3.92
N THR A 181 -7.26 1.11 -4.95
CA THR A 181 -8.46 0.27 -4.87
C THR A 181 -8.09 -1.17 -5.14
N LEU A 182 -8.42 -2.06 -4.21
CA LEU A 182 -8.33 -3.50 -4.42
C LEU A 182 -9.68 -4.14 -4.10
N PRO A 183 -10.50 -4.47 -5.12
CA PRO A 183 -11.77 -5.15 -4.88
C PRO A 183 -11.53 -6.62 -4.52
N SER A 184 -12.18 -7.10 -3.46
CA SER A 184 -12.20 -8.52 -3.09
C SER A 184 -13.56 -9.13 -3.41
N THR A 185 -13.57 -10.33 -3.99
CA THR A 185 -14.82 -11.06 -4.26
C THR A 185 -15.33 -11.70 -2.98
N ILE A 186 -16.62 -11.52 -2.68
CA ILE A 186 -17.28 -12.13 -1.53
C ILE A 186 -17.92 -13.44 -1.99
N MET A 187 -17.46 -14.54 -1.42
CA MET A 187 -17.95 -15.88 -1.75
C MET A 187 -19.20 -16.22 -0.94
N ASN A 188 -20.23 -16.77 -1.59
CA ASN A 188 -21.39 -17.40 -0.95
C ASN A 188 -22.23 -16.48 -0.03
N HIS A 189 -22.36 -15.19 -0.37
CA HIS A 189 -23.23 -14.26 0.35
C HIS A 189 -24.41 -13.81 -0.54
N PRO A 190 -25.67 -13.80 -0.04
CA PRO A 190 -26.85 -13.59 -0.87
C PRO A 190 -27.04 -12.15 -1.39
N VAL A 191 -26.49 -11.16 -0.67
CA VAL A 191 -26.68 -9.73 -0.99
C VAL A 191 -25.38 -9.07 -1.48
N HIS A 192 -24.30 -9.18 -0.71
CA HIS A 192 -23.00 -8.58 -1.03
C HIS A 192 -22.12 -9.51 -1.88
N HIS A 193 -21.69 -9.05 -3.06
CA HIS A 193 -20.81 -9.82 -3.96
C HIS A 193 -19.37 -9.33 -4.00
N SER A 194 -19.13 -8.07 -3.63
CA SER A 194 -17.79 -7.46 -3.63
C SER A 194 -17.56 -6.61 -2.40
N LEU A 195 -16.30 -6.60 -1.97
CA LEU A 195 -15.77 -5.74 -0.92
C LEU A 195 -14.84 -4.73 -1.58
N LYS A 196 -15.15 -3.43 -1.50
CA LYS A 196 -14.29 -2.37 -2.03
C LYS A 196 -13.32 -1.95 -0.93
N ALA A 197 -12.07 -2.39 -1.01
CA ALA A 197 -11.04 -2.07 -0.04
C ALA A 197 -10.07 -1.01 -0.59
N ALA A 198 -9.77 -0.01 0.25
CA ALA A 198 -8.71 0.95 0.01
C ALA A 198 -7.44 0.43 0.67
N TYR A 199 -6.30 0.57 0.01
CA TYR A 199 -4.99 0.24 0.56
C TYR A 199 -4.13 1.50 0.53
N SER A 200 -3.64 1.91 1.70
CA SER A 200 -2.70 3.03 1.83
C SER A 200 -1.48 2.80 0.95
N PHE A 201 -1.13 3.79 0.15
CA PHE A 201 0.06 3.77 -0.69
C PHE A 201 1.12 4.70 -0.07
N TYR A 202 1.55 5.75 -0.77
CA TYR A 202 2.50 6.73 -0.26
C TYR A 202 1.81 7.94 0.35
N ASN A 203 2.23 8.31 1.56
CA ASN A 203 1.76 9.53 2.24
C ASN A 203 2.98 10.31 2.73
N VAL A 204 3.06 11.58 2.35
CA VAL A 204 4.14 12.51 2.73
C VAL A 204 3.50 13.65 3.51
N HIS A 205 4.07 13.96 4.67
CA HIS A 205 3.59 15.03 5.54
C HIS A 205 4.76 15.95 5.90
N THR A 206 4.52 17.26 5.87
CA THR A 206 5.48 18.31 6.24
C THR A 206 4.84 19.37 7.15
N THR A 207 3.62 19.80 6.82
CA THR A 207 2.92 20.88 7.55
C THR A 207 1.72 20.30 8.31
N THR A 208 0.94 19.47 7.63
CA THR A 208 -0.19 18.77 8.24
C THR A 208 0.34 17.58 9.03
N THR A 209 -0.18 17.32 10.24
CA THR A 209 0.25 16.12 10.97
C THR A 209 -0.18 14.87 10.20
N LEU A 210 0.65 13.82 10.19
CA LEU A 210 0.28 12.55 9.55
C LEU A 210 -1.06 11.98 10.08
N LEU A 211 -1.37 12.25 11.34
CA LEU A 211 -2.65 11.86 11.96
C LEU A 211 -3.85 12.53 11.28
N ASP A 212 -3.79 13.84 11.06
CA ASP A 212 -4.87 14.59 10.42
C ASP A 212 -4.97 14.25 8.94
N LEU A 213 -3.83 14.15 8.25
CA LEU A 213 -3.75 13.79 6.83
C LEU A 213 -4.38 12.40 6.57
N MET A 214 -4.03 11.40 7.38
CA MET A 214 -4.63 10.08 7.28
C MET A 214 -6.09 10.05 7.77
N GLY A 215 -6.46 10.94 8.70
CA GLY A 215 -7.86 11.16 9.06
C GLY A 215 -8.71 11.59 7.85
N ASP A 216 -8.19 12.51 7.05
CA ASP A 216 -8.83 12.97 5.81
C ASP A 216 -8.83 11.88 4.73
N ALA A 217 -7.78 11.07 4.62
CA ALA A 217 -7.76 9.90 3.73
C ALA A 217 -8.94 8.94 4.01
N LEU A 218 -9.24 8.68 5.29
CA LEU A 218 -10.37 7.84 5.69
C LEU A 218 -11.73 8.48 5.32
N ILE A 219 -11.85 9.80 5.45
CA ILE A 219 -13.06 10.55 5.07
C ILE A 219 -13.27 10.44 3.56
N LEU A 220 -12.22 10.68 2.77
CA LEU A 220 -12.24 10.60 1.31
C LEU A 220 -12.58 9.19 0.83
N ALA A 221 -11.95 8.16 1.39
CA ALA A 221 -12.27 6.77 1.07
C ALA A 221 -13.73 6.42 1.43
N LYS A 222 -14.22 6.88 2.59
CA LYS A 222 -15.63 6.65 2.94
C LYS A 222 -16.59 7.34 1.96
N ALA A 223 -16.31 8.58 1.57
CA ALA A 223 -17.11 9.32 0.60
C ALA A 223 -17.13 8.63 -0.78
N LYS A 224 -16.04 7.94 -1.16
CA LYS A 224 -15.92 7.13 -2.38
C LYS A 224 -16.51 5.71 -2.27
N GLY A 225 -17.22 5.41 -1.18
CA GLY A 225 -17.93 4.15 -0.99
C GLY A 225 -17.03 2.95 -0.68
N PHE A 226 -15.83 3.18 -0.15
CA PHE A 226 -14.98 2.09 0.34
C PHE A 226 -15.54 1.49 1.63
N ASP A 227 -15.39 0.17 1.79
CA ASP A 227 -15.90 -0.57 2.94
C ASP A 227 -14.88 -0.67 4.07
N VAL A 228 -13.60 -0.73 3.72
CA VAL A 228 -12.46 -0.86 4.64
C VAL A 228 -11.25 -0.12 4.09
N PHE A 229 -10.45 0.44 4.99
CA PHE A 229 -9.16 1.03 4.68
C PHE A 229 -8.04 0.22 5.31
N ASN A 230 -7.11 -0.25 4.50
CA ASN A 230 -6.01 -1.12 4.88
C ASN A 230 -4.71 -0.32 4.88
N ALA A 231 -3.85 -0.57 5.85
CA ALA A 231 -2.52 0.02 5.90
C ALA A 231 -1.53 -1.01 6.47
N LEU A 232 -0.29 -0.95 6.01
CA LEU A 232 0.83 -1.67 6.63
C LEU A 232 1.48 -0.77 7.69
N ASP A 233 2.08 -1.35 8.72
CA ASP A 233 2.83 -0.64 9.76
C ASP A 233 4.27 -0.24 9.35
N LEU A 234 4.45 -0.03 8.05
CA LEU A 234 5.68 0.45 7.42
C LEU A 234 5.84 1.97 7.55
N MET A 235 7.05 2.48 7.32
CA MET A 235 7.39 3.91 7.47
C MET A 235 6.93 4.44 8.84
N GLU A 236 6.25 5.59 8.87
CA GLU A 236 5.74 6.22 10.09
C GLU A 236 4.30 5.82 10.43
N ASN A 237 3.71 4.83 9.73
CA ASN A 237 2.27 4.58 9.81
C ASN A 237 1.81 4.22 11.23
N LYS A 238 2.67 3.57 12.04
CA LYS A 238 2.40 3.26 13.46
C LYS A 238 1.94 4.47 14.29
N THR A 239 2.33 5.68 13.91
CA THR A 239 1.99 6.91 14.64
C THR A 239 0.51 7.27 14.59
N PHE A 240 -0.24 6.83 13.56
CA PHE A 240 -1.66 7.12 13.39
C PHE A 240 -2.57 5.90 13.56
N LEU A 241 -2.07 4.68 13.37
CA LEU A 241 -2.91 3.46 13.29
C LEU A 241 -3.87 3.32 14.48
N GLU A 242 -3.33 3.27 15.70
CA GLU A 242 -4.16 3.11 16.91
C GLU A 242 -5.07 4.32 17.14
N LYS A 243 -4.55 5.53 16.95
CA LYS A 243 -5.28 6.80 17.16
C LYS A 243 -6.48 6.93 16.21
N LEU A 244 -6.33 6.47 14.97
CA LEU A 244 -7.40 6.44 13.98
C LEU A 244 -8.24 5.17 14.05
N LYS A 245 -8.09 4.34 15.10
CA LYS A 245 -8.90 3.13 15.37
C LYS A 245 -8.71 2.03 14.33
N PHE A 246 -7.53 1.92 13.74
CA PHE A 246 -7.16 0.73 12.99
C PHE A 246 -7.04 -0.45 13.95
N GLY A 247 -7.58 -1.60 13.55
CA GLY A 247 -7.40 -2.87 14.23
C GLY A 247 -6.25 -3.67 13.59
N ILE A 248 -5.55 -4.43 14.42
CA ILE A 248 -4.50 -5.35 13.96
C ILE A 248 -5.14 -6.44 13.09
N GLY A 249 -4.62 -6.62 11.88
CA GLY A 249 -4.95 -7.73 10.99
C GLY A 249 -4.24 -9.02 11.36
N ASP A 250 -4.71 -10.12 10.81
CA ASP A 250 -4.14 -11.46 10.99
C ASP A 250 -2.92 -11.72 10.08
N GLY A 251 -2.80 -10.97 8.98
CA GLY A 251 -1.72 -11.11 8.00
C GLY A 251 -0.46 -10.30 8.34
N ASN A 252 0.70 -10.95 8.27
CA ASN A 252 1.99 -10.27 8.12
C ASN A 252 2.43 -10.35 6.65
N LEU A 253 3.02 -9.26 6.15
CA LEU A 253 3.68 -9.20 4.87
C LEU A 253 5.19 -9.20 5.09
N GLN A 254 5.85 -10.21 4.54
CA GLN A 254 7.29 -10.41 4.67
C GLN A 254 7.98 -9.90 3.41
N TYR A 255 9.03 -9.09 3.57
CA TYR A 255 9.84 -8.55 2.48
C TYR A 255 11.08 -9.42 2.26
N TYR A 256 11.40 -9.70 1.01
CA TYR A 256 12.52 -10.54 0.60
C TYR A 256 13.33 -9.88 -0.49
N LEU A 257 14.64 -10.17 -0.48
CA LEU A 257 15.53 -9.82 -1.57
C LEU A 257 16.16 -11.08 -2.14
N TYR A 258 16.11 -11.22 -3.45
CA TYR A 258 16.79 -12.26 -4.19
C TYR A 258 18.20 -11.80 -4.56
N ASN A 259 19.19 -12.67 -4.32
CA ASN A 259 20.60 -12.44 -4.68
C ASN A 259 21.16 -11.11 -4.11
N TRP A 260 20.76 -10.80 -2.88
CA TRP A 260 21.24 -9.65 -2.11
C TRP A 260 21.35 -10.02 -0.63
N LYS A 261 22.43 -9.59 0.03
CA LYS A 261 22.66 -9.83 1.44
C LYS A 261 22.71 -8.50 2.18
N CYS A 262 21.87 -8.37 3.20
CA CYS A 262 21.82 -7.19 4.05
C CYS A 262 21.37 -7.58 5.47
N PRO A 263 21.55 -6.69 6.47
CA PRO A 263 20.88 -6.83 7.76
C PRO A 263 19.35 -6.82 7.60
N SER A 264 18.66 -7.44 8.56
CA SER A 264 17.22 -7.25 8.72
C SER A 264 16.92 -5.84 9.22
N MET A 265 15.74 -5.31 8.89
CA MET A 265 15.29 -4.00 9.31
C MET A 265 13.90 -4.07 9.95
N GLY A 266 13.60 -3.11 10.83
CA GLY A 266 12.25 -2.92 11.36
C GLY A 266 11.30 -2.38 10.28
N SER A 267 10.00 -2.53 10.51
CA SER A 267 8.95 -2.05 9.59
C SER A 267 9.07 -0.55 9.33
N GLU A 268 9.51 0.22 10.33
CA GLU A 268 9.73 1.66 10.27
C GLU A 268 10.85 2.08 9.33
N LYS A 269 11.66 1.14 8.83
CA LYS A 269 12.71 1.36 7.84
C LYS A 269 12.35 0.83 6.45
N VAL A 270 11.18 0.22 6.30
CA VAL A 270 10.63 -0.17 4.99
C VAL A 270 9.81 0.99 4.44
N GLY A 271 10.20 1.53 3.29
CA GLY A 271 9.43 2.53 2.52
C GLY A 271 9.08 2.03 1.11
N LEU A 272 9.17 0.73 0.88
CA LEU A 272 8.64 0.08 -0.30
C LEU A 272 7.22 -0.38 0.01
N VAL A 273 6.24 0.10 -0.78
CA VAL A 273 4.86 -0.37 -0.72
C VAL A 273 4.62 -1.24 -1.95
N LEU A 274 4.54 -2.56 -1.74
CA LEU A 274 4.22 -3.52 -2.80
C LEU A 274 2.71 -3.74 -2.90
N GLN A 275 2.23 -3.89 -4.13
CA GLN A 275 0.81 -4.05 -4.48
C GLN A 275 0.34 -5.50 -4.40
#